data_AF-A0A6I0EYV5-F1
#
_entry.id   AF-A0A6I0EYV5-F1
#
_cell.length_a   1.000
_cell.length_b   1.000
_cell.length_c   1.000
_cell.angle_alpha   90.00
_cell.angle_beta   90.00
_cell.angle_gamma   90.00
#
_symmetry.space_group_name_H-M   'P 1'
#
loop_
_entity.id
_entity.type
_entity.pdbx_description
1 polymer ?
#
loop_
_entity_poly.entity_id
_entity_poly.type
_entity_poly.pdbx_seq_one_letter_code
_entity_poly.pdbx_strand_id
1 'polypeptide(L)'
;MNINEVPKWEKLYDNFKYPYGVYYDLIVQGTEHPRKIELMGAWKTGSLRENADEIVYTDIKGITYGFTNRWSENTPVGYNIWKEVSDNCKTIKEKIPEKFPLEEPEVVIDLKSKKGFGFIWTLFVLHSFYPKVYPLFDQHVFRTYRYIVTNGDDCPNLAHNEWSSYVSYRNFFVKCVEKLNVDYWKLDKAFWAFGKNLKKSKVKFQGKMNKKNKDVSKDTNIWVKYLTLGGKQKCFKWRLDDEGNLIIRRKYKTGKEHTKKISQNELARIYNYIDERGWINLANNVSKLKSNKEKEGLGNFLYNNLDWSIENAQLASHLGSLFVQASIWESNGKKRGIIFSPKVNNCEEMLKKFYYARVKNDV
;
A
#
# COMPACT_ATOMS: atom_id res chain seq x y z
N MET A 1 0.51 -22.96 0.70
CA MET A 1 1.08 -22.82 -0.65
C MET A 1 1.61 -24.17 -1.09
N ASN A 2 1.17 -24.64 -2.24
CA ASN A 2 1.62 -25.89 -2.85
C ASN A 2 2.66 -25.58 -3.95
N ILE A 3 3.71 -26.39 -4.09
CA ILE A 3 4.75 -26.23 -5.13
C ILE A 3 4.15 -26.11 -6.53
N ASN A 4 3.03 -26.80 -6.78
CA ASN A 4 2.32 -26.80 -8.06
C ASN A 4 1.66 -25.45 -8.41
N GLU A 5 1.62 -24.49 -7.48
CA GLU A 5 1.10 -23.14 -7.72
C GLU A 5 2.16 -22.22 -8.34
N VAL A 6 3.45 -22.43 -8.04
CA VAL A 6 4.54 -21.55 -8.47
C VAL A 6 4.60 -21.44 -10.00
N PRO A 7 4.63 -22.54 -10.78
CA PRO A 7 4.65 -22.44 -12.24
C PRO A 7 3.39 -21.80 -12.82
N LYS A 8 2.23 -21.94 -12.15
CA LYS A 8 0.98 -21.31 -12.58
C LYS A 8 1.05 -19.80 -12.44
N TRP A 9 1.65 -19.31 -11.35
CA TRP A 9 1.82 -17.88 -11.12
C TRP A 9 2.88 -17.27 -12.01
N GLU A 10 4.00 -17.96 -12.26
CA GLU A 10 5.05 -17.50 -13.18
C GLU A 10 4.53 -17.23 -14.59
N LYS A 11 3.62 -18.06 -15.10
CA LYS A 11 2.98 -17.88 -16.41
C LYS A 11 2.18 -16.57 -16.52
N LEU A 12 1.80 -15.96 -15.40
CA LEU A 12 1.09 -14.69 -15.35
C LEU A 12 2.02 -13.47 -15.33
N TYR A 13 3.35 -13.69 -15.40
CA TYR A 13 4.33 -12.61 -15.39
C TYR A 13 4.25 -11.76 -16.66
N ASP A 14 4.37 -10.45 -16.50
CA ASP A 14 4.23 -9.48 -17.58
C ASP A 14 5.58 -9.22 -18.24
N ASN A 15 6.01 -10.17 -19.09
CA ASN A 15 7.28 -10.08 -19.81
C ASN A 15 7.35 -8.88 -20.77
N PHE A 16 6.20 -8.41 -21.26
CA PHE A 16 6.16 -7.26 -22.16
C PHE A 16 6.58 -5.97 -21.45
N LYS A 17 6.05 -5.73 -20.24
CA LYS A 17 6.38 -4.51 -19.48
C LYS A 17 7.71 -4.64 -18.73
N TYR A 18 8.06 -5.85 -18.30
CA TYR A 18 9.24 -6.17 -17.50
C TYR A 18 9.96 -7.33 -18.18
N PRO A 19 10.86 -7.08 -19.13
CA PRO A 19 11.48 -8.15 -19.90
C PRO A 19 12.30 -9.03 -18.98
N TYR A 20 11.85 -10.29 -18.83
CA TYR A 20 12.46 -11.20 -17.88
C TYR A 20 13.84 -11.67 -18.34
N GLY A 21 14.13 -11.64 -19.65
CA GLY A 21 15.47 -11.94 -20.20
C GLY A 21 16.56 -11.07 -19.56
N VAL A 22 16.37 -9.75 -19.56
CA VAL A 22 17.27 -8.78 -18.92
C VAL A 22 17.45 -9.06 -17.42
N TYR A 23 16.36 -9.31 -16.69
CA TYR A 23 16.44 -9.62 -15.26
C TYR A 23 17.19 -10.93 -15.02
N TYR A 24 16.88 -11.98 -15.78
CA TYR A 24 17.55 -13.27 -15.66
C TYR A 24 19.04 -13.14 -15.93
N ASP A 25 19.42 -12.42 -16.97
CA ASP A 25 20.82 -12.22 -17.35
C ASP A 25 21.58 -11.41 -16.29
N LEU A 26 21.14 -10.18 -16.00
CA LEU A 26 21.87 -9.28 -15.10
C LEU A 26 21.79 -9.66 -13.63
N ILE A 27 20.68 -10.25 -13.16
CA ILE A 27 20.45 -10.56 -11.75
C ILE A 27 20.65 -12.04 -11.43
N VAL A 28 20.11 -12.96 -12.24
CA VAL A 28 20.14 -14.40 -11.92
C VAL A 28 21.45 -15.03 -12.35
N GLN A 29 21.90 -14.78 -13.58
CA GLN A 29 23.23 -15.22 -14.05
C GLN A 29 24.34 -14.36 -13.45
N GLY A 30 24.02 -13.12 -13.09
CA GLY A 30 24.99 -12.21 -12.50
C GLY A 30 25.95 -11.63 -13.53
N THR A 31 25.53 -11.52 -14.79
CA THR A 31 26.32 -10.92 -15.86
C THR A 31 26.75 -9.51 -15.46
N GLU A 32 28.06 -9.26 -15.53
CA GLU A 32 28.63 -7.96 -15.21
C GLU A 32 28.39 -6.99 -16.36
N HIS A 33 27.93 -5.79 -16.03
CA HIS A 33 27.71 -4.72 -17.00
C HIS A 33 27.94 -3.37 -16.32
N PRO A 34 28.70 -2.44 -16.93
CA PRO A 34 29.05 -1.16 -16.30
C PRO A 34 27.81 -0.32 -15.94
N ARG A 35 26.74 -0.47 -16.71
CA ARG A 35 25.45 0.20 -16.47
C ARG A 35 24.39 -0.72 -15.83
N LYS A 36 24.78 -1.83 -15.21
CA LYS A 36 23.85 -2.84 -14.66
C LYS A 36 22.77 -2.21 -13.79
N ILE A 37 23.16 -1.33 -12.86
CA ILE A 37 22.22 -0.70 -11.93
C ILE A 37 21.27 0.27 -12.65
N GLU A 38 21.77 1.06 -13.58
CA GLU A 38 20.92 1.94 -14.40
C GLU A 38 19.91 1.14 -15.23
N LEU A 39 20.35 0.08 -15.91
CA LEU A 39 19.50 -0.83 -16.67
C LEU A 39 18.41 -1.44 -15.80
N MET A 40 18.76 -1.89 -14.59
CA MET A 40 17.80 -2.46 -13.65
C MET A 40 16.83 -1.42 -13.09
N GLY A 41 17.27 -0.17 -12.88
CA GLY A 41 16.39 0.95 -12.56
C GLY A 41 15.35 1.21 -13.66
N ALA A 42 15.80 1.24 -14.92
CA ALA A 42 14.91 1.38 -16.08
C ALA A 42 13.96 0.19 -16.20
N TRP A 43 14.45 -1.03 -16.00
CA TRP A 43 13.63 -2.24 -15.96
C TRP A 43 12.53 -2.14 -14.89
N LYS A 44 12.89 -1.76 -13.66
CA LYS A 44 11.97 -1.71 -12.51
C LYS A 44 10.89 -0.65 -12.67
N THR A 45 11.21 0.47 -13.31
CA THR A 45 10.23 1.52 -13.67
C THR A 45 9.39 1.15 -14.90
N GLY A 46 9.74 0.07 -15.59
CA GLY A 46 9.12 -0.34 -16.84
C GLY A 46 9.43 0.64 -17.97
N SER A 47 10.63 1.23 -17.96
CA SER A 47 11.15 2.17 -18.96
C SER A 47 12.23 1.56 -19.84
N LEU A 48 12.44 0.24 -19.76
CA LEU A 48 13.29 -0.55 -20.68
C LEU A 48 12.38 -1.43 -21.57
N ARG A 49 12.62 -1.44 -22.88
CA ARG A 49 11.80 -2.18 -23.86
C ARG A 49 12.65 -2.90 -24.89
N GLU A 50 12.13 -4.00 -25.40
CA GLU A 50 12.66 -4.70 -26.57
C GLU A 50 12.50 -3.84 -27.83
N ASN A 51 13.44 -3.95 -28.78
CA ASN A 51 13.37 -3.30 -30.10
C ASN A 51 13.11 -1.78 -30.06
N ALA A 52 13.77 -1.09 -29.12
CA ALA A 52 13.74 0.37 -29.08
C ALA A 52 14.74 0.97 -30.08
N ASP A 53 14.51 2.21 -30.47
CA ASP A 53 15.31 2.91 -31.50
C ASP A 53 16.80 3.03 -31.11
N GLU A 54 17.08 3.25 -29.82
CA GLU A 54 18.43 3.26 -29.26
C GLU A 54 18.71 1.97 -28.49
N ILE A 55 19.67 1.18 -28.96
CA ILE A 55 20.07 -0.07 -28.30
C ILE A 55 21.05 0.26 -27.16
N VAL A 56 20.65 -0.06 -25.92
CA VAL A 56 21.45 0.17 -24.70
C VAL A 56 21.89 -1.14 -24.02
N TYR A 57 21.29 -2.27 -24.40
CA TYR A 57 21.64 -3.59 -23.88
C TYR A 57 21.25 -4.70 -24.87
N THR A 58 22.03 -5.78 -24.91
CA THR A 58 21.69 -7.02 -25.63
C THR A 58 21.83 -8.17 -24.65
N ASP A 59 20.77 -8.97 -24.48
CA ASP A 59 20.83 -10.11 -23.55
C ASP A 59 21.57 -11.32 -24.14
N ILE A 60 21.83 -12.33 -23.32
CA ILE A 60 22.46 -13.59 -23.74
C ILE A 60 21.75 -14.35 -24.87
N LYS A 61 20.52 -13.98 -25.24
CA LYS A 61 19.77 -14.55 -26.36
C LYS A 61 19.84 -13.69 -27.62
N GLY A 62 20.58 -12.58 -27.58
CA GLY A 62 20.68 -11.63 -28.69
C GLY A 62 19.49 -10.67 -28.79
N ILE A 63 18.60 -10.61 -27.80
CA ILE A 63 17.48 -9.66 -27.81
C ILE A 63 18.01 -8.30 -27.39
N THR A 64 17.71 -7.28 -28.20
CA THR A 64 18.16 -5.90 -27.96
C THR A 64 17.11 -5.09 -27.20
N TYR A 65 17.60 -4.22 -26.34
CA TYR A 65 16.78 -3.40 -25.45
C TYR A 65 17.23 -1.95 -25.50
N GLY A 66 16.28 -1.02 -25.34
CA GLY A 66 16.53 0.41 -25.23
C GLY A 66 15.66 1.08 -24.19
N PHE A 67 16.04 2.29 -23.82
CA PHE A 67 15.24 3.12 -22.93
C PHE A 67 14.05 3.72 -23.67
N THR A 68 12.92 3.80 -22.99
CA THR A 68 11.79 4.62 -23.45
C THR A 68 12.01 6.08 -23.05
N ASN A 69 11.33 7.03 -23.71
CA ASN A 69 11.34 8.46 -23.37
C ASN A 69 10.97 8.79 -21.91
N ARG A 70 10.39 7.83 -21.17
CA ARG A 70 10.09 7.98 -19.74
C ARG A 70 11.31 7.82 -18.83
N TRP A 71 12.42 7.30 -19.33
CA TRP A 71 13.70 7.21 -18.61
C TRP A 71 14.48 8.50 -18.83
N SER A 72 14.28 9.48 -17.95
CA SER A 72 14.82 10.83 -18.06
C SER A 72 14.96 11.47 -16.68
N GLU A 73 15.57 12.65 -16.59
CA GLU A 73 15.73 13.37 -15.33
C GLU A 73 14.40 13.64 -14.60
N ASN A 74 13.30 13.70 -15.36
CA ASN A 74 11.95 13.88 -14.85
C ASN A 74 11.26 12.57 -14.38
N THR A 75 11.94 11.41 -14.49
CA THR A 75 11.40 10.14 -13.99
C THR A 75 11.11 10.28 -12.48
N PRO A 76 9.87 10.02 -12.02
CA PRO A 76 9.46 10.27 -10.63
C PRO A 76 10.26 9.53 -9.54
N VAL A 77 11.07 8.56 -9.94
CA VAL A 77 11.79 7.63 -9.06
C VAL A 77 13.31 7.76 -9.17
N GLY A 78 13.75 8.98 -9.48
CA GLY A 78 15.12 9.45 -9.27
C GLY A 78 16.12 8.91 -10.29
N TYR A 79 15.96 9.24 -11.57
CA TYR A 79 16.93 8.90 -12.63
C TYR A 79 18.37 9.25 -12.26
N ASN A 80 18.58 10.46 -11.72
CA ASN A 80 19.90 10.92 -11.26
C ASN A 80 20.46 10.04 -10.14
N ILE A 81 19.60 9.50 -9.28
CA ILE A 81 20.01 8.61 -8.20
C ILE A 81 20.39 7.24 -8.76
N TRP A 82 19.65 6.70 -9.73
CA TRP A 82 20.03 5.45 -10.41
C TRP A 82 21.38 5.58 -11.12
N LYS A 83 21.64 6.71 -11.77
CA LYS A 83 22.96 7.04 -12.33
C LYS A 83 24.03 7.12 -11.25
N GLU A 84 23.81 7.91 -10.21
CA GLU A 84 24.74 8.04 -9.08
C GLU A 84 25.10 6.67 -8.49
N VAL A 85 24.10 5.81 -8.26
CA VAL A 85 24.32 4.45 -7.73
C VAL A 85 25.07 3.58 -8.73
N SER A 86 24.81 3.72 -10.03
CA SER A 86 25.53 3.00 -11.08
C SER A 86 26.99 3.44 -11.17
N ASP A 87 27.26 4.73 -11.16
CA ASP A 87 28.60 5.32 -11.23
C ASP A 87 29.44 4.95 -10.00
N ASN A 88 28.78 4.78 -8.84
CA ASN A 88 29.40 4.38 -7.58
C ASN A 88 29.15 2.91 -7.21
N CYS A 89 28.83 2.05 -8.18
CA CYS A 89 28.33 0.70 -7.91
C CYS A 89 29.28 -0.15 -7.07
N LYS A 90 30.60 -0.05 -7.30
CA LYS A 90 31.62 -0.76 -6.53
C LYS A 90 31.61 -0.36 -5.05
N THR A 91 31.70 0.94 -4.78
CA THR A 91 31.66 1.52 -3.43
C THR A 91 30.38 1.16 -2.69
N ILE A 92 29.23 1.17 -3.39
CA ILE A 92 27.95 0.81 -2.80
C ILE A 92 27.88 -0.69 -2.50
N LYS A 93 28.35 -1.55 -3.41
CA LYS A 93 28.40 -3.00 -3.22
C LYS A 93 29.22 -3.39 -1.98
N GLU A 94 30.37 -2.74 -1.76
CA GLU A 94 31.24 -2.97 -0.60
C GLU A 94 30.57 -2.61 0.73
N LYS A 95 29.61 -1.68 0.73
CA LYS A 95 28.83 -1.29 1.93
C LYS A 95 27.65 -2.21 2.20
N ILE A 96 27.25 -3.07 1.26
CA ILE A 96 26.11 -3.97 1.42
C ILE A 96 26.57 -5.27 2.08
N PRO A 97 26.00 -5.65 3.24
CA PRO A 97 26.37 -6.90 3.90
C PRO A 97 26.05 -8.13 3.03
N GLU A 98 27.04 -9.01 2.84
CA GLU A 98 26.83 -10.28 2.12
C GLU A 98 25.94 -11.26 2.91
N LYS A 99 25.88 -11.09 4.24
CA LYS A 99 24.98 -11.83 5.12
C LYS A 99 23.87 -10.92 5.59
N PHE A 100 22.65 -11.46 5.62
CA PHE A 100 21.47 -10.68 5.99
C PHE A 100 21.57 -10.20 7.46
N PRO A 101 21.58 -8.88 7.73
CA PRO A 101 21.67 -8.36 9.09
C PRO A 101 20.28 -8.25 9.73
N LEU A 102 20.26 -8.34 11.07
CA LEU A 102 19.03 -8.12 11.85
C LEU A 102 18.64 -6.64 11.86
N GLU A 103 19.62 -5.76 12.05
CA GLU A 103 19.44 -4.31 12.04
C GLU A 103 19.52 -3.74 10.63
N GLU A 104 18.92 -2.57 10.44
CA GLU A 104 18.92 -1.87 9.16
C GLU A 104 20.34 -1.39 8.81
N PRO A 105 20.93 -1.80 7.66
CA PRO A 105 22.26 -1.39 7.26
C PRO A 105 22.37 0.11 7.02
N GLU A 106 23.55 0.70 7.31
CA GLU A 106 23.82 2.12 7.06
C GLU A 106 23.61 2.51 5.59
N VAL A 107 24.01 1.65 4.64
CA VAL A 107 23.77 1.86 3.21
C VAL A 107 22.27 1.96 2.86
N VAL A 108 21.41 1.25 3.61
CA VAL A 108 19.96 1.37 3.42
C VAL A 108 19.47 2.71 3.95
N ILE A 109 19.99 3.17 5.09
CA ILE A 109 19.65 4.47 5.68
C ILE A 109 20.06 5.62 4.75
N ASP A 110 21.27 5.56 4.20
CA ASP A 110 21.79 6.56 3.26
C ASP A 110 20.92 6.61 1.98
N LEU A 111 20.79 5.50 1.26
CA LEU A 111 20.06 5.45 -0.01
C LEU A 111 18.57 5.80 0.15
N LYS A 112 17.90 5.35 1.22
CA LYS A 112 16.46 5.64 1.42
C LYS A 112 16.21 7.10 1.73
N SER A 113 17.21 7.81 2.28
CA SER A 113 17.11 9.24 2.62
C SER A 113 17.19 10.13 1.38
N LYS A 114 17.75 9.63 0.26
CA LYS A 114 17.82 10.37 -0.99
C LYS A 114 16.42 10.66 -1.52
N LYS A 115 16.18 11.95 -1.82
CA LYS A 115 14.87 12.47 -2.22
C LYS A 115 14.31 11.72 -3.43
N GLY A 116 13.16 11.08 -3.26
CA GLY A 116 12.47 10.37 -4.35
C GLY A 116 12.90 8.92 -4.57
N PHE A 117 13.92 8.43 -3.86
CA PHE A 117 14.34 7.02 -3.93
C PHE A 117 13.59 6.18 -2.88
N GLY A 118 13.70 6.52 -1.59
CA GLY A 118 12.93 5.83 -0.54
C GLY A 118 13.25 4.33 -0.39
N PHE A 119 12.46 3.65 0.44
CA PHE A 119 12.78 2.31 0.95
C PHE A 119 12.72 1.20 -0.11
N ILE A 120 11.64 1.12 -0.89
CA ILE A 120 11.44 0.04 -1.89
C ILE A 120 12.55 0.02 -2.95
N TRP A 121 12.95 1.19 -3.44
CA TRP A 121 13.98 1.32 -4.46
C TRP A 121 15.37 1.04 -3.91
N THR A 122 15.62 1.43 -2.66
CA THR A 122 16.83 1.05 -1.92
C THR A 122 16.95 -0.47 -1.81
N LEU A 123 15.89 -1.17 -1.40
CA LEU A 123 15.90 -2.64 -1.35
C LEU A 123 16.10 -3.28 -2.71
N PHE A 124 15.63 -2.64 -3.79
CA PHE A 124 15.86 -3.13 -5.15
C PHE A 124 17.34 -3.01 -5.57
N VAL A 125 18.07 -2.00 -5.09
CA VAL A 125 19.54 -1.91 -5.26
C VAL A 125 20.22 -3.09 -4.56
N LEU A 126 19.88 -3.34 -3.29
CA LEU A 126 20.43 -4.47 -2.53
C LEU A 126 20.15 -5.82 -3.22
N HIS A 127 18.92 -6.00 -3.69
CA HIS A 127 18.51 -7.17 -4.48
C HIS A 127 19.32 -7.33 -5.76
N SER A 128 19.68 -6.23 -6.43
CA SER A 128 20.46 -6.28 -7.68
C SER A 128 21.90 -6.76 -7.46
N PHE A 129 22.45 -6.60 -6.25
CA PHE A 129 23.79 -7.07 -5.88
C PHE A 129 23.77 -8.48 -5.27
N TYR A 130 22.88 -8.75 -4.30
CA TYR A 130 22.81 -10.04 -3.62
C TYR A 130 21.37 -10.57 -3.59
N PRO A 131 20.81 -11.02 -4.73
CA PRO A 131 19.38 -11.35 -4.84
C PRO A 131 18.96 -12.55 -3.97
N LYS A 132 19.90 -13.46 -3.65
CA LYS A 132 19.67 -14.59 -2.73
C LYS A 132 19.57 -14.16 -1.26
N VAL A 133 20.23 -13.06 -0.90
CA VAL A 133 20.30 -12.54 0.47
C VAL A 133 19.15 -11.56 0.70
N TYR A 134 18.93 -10.69 -0.29
CA TYR A 134 17.92 -9.64 -0.34
C TYR A 134 16.90 -9.97 -1.44
N PRO A 135 15.86 -10.77 -1.14
CA PRO A 135 14.83 -11.11 -2.12
C PRO A 135 14.08 -9.87 -2.60
N LEU A 136 13.49 -9.95 -3.79
CA LEU A 136 12.78 -8.83 -4.41
C LEU A 136 11.71 -8.31 -3.45
N PHE A 137 11.65 -6.99 -3.24
CA PHE A 137 10.64 -6.36 -2.40
C PHE A 137 9.97 -5.20 -3.11
N ASP A 138 8.65 -5.28 -3.24
CA ASP A 138 7.77 -4.21 -3.67
C ASP A 138 6.32 -4.50 -3.22
N GLN A 139 5.40 -3.63 -3.60
CA GLN A 139 3.97 -3.78 -3.29
C GLN A 139 3.34 -5.10 -3.77
N HIS A 140 3.85 -5.72 -4.84
CA HIS A 140 3.27 -6.92 -5.42
C HIS A 140 3.69 -8.17 -4.65
N VAL A 141 4.99 -8.34 -4.44
CA VAL A 141 5.51 -9.46 -3.64
C VAL A 141 5.08 -9.35 -2.16
N PHE A 142 5.02 -8.13 -1.62
CA PHE A 142 4.50 -7.92 -0.27
C PHE A 142 3.01 -8.28 -0.16
N ARG A 143 2.20 -7.93 -1.17
CA ARG A 143 0.79 -8.34 -1.23
C ARG A 143 0.65 -9.86 -1.25
N THR A 144 1.47 -10.55 -2.02
CA THR A 144 1.49 -12.02 -2.06
C THR A 144 1.85 -12.61 -0.69
N TYR A 145 2.89 -12.10 -0.05
CA TYR A 145 3.28 -12.48 1.30
C TYR A 145 2.12 -12.34 2.29
N ARG A 146 1.50 -11.16 2.34
CA ARG A 146 0.37 -10.89 3.23
C ARG A 146 -0.82 -11.79 2.91
N TYR A 147 -1.14 -11.98 1.63
CA TYR A 147 -2.20 -12.89 1.21
C TYR A 147 -1.94 -14.31 1.70
N ILE A 148 -0.74 -14.85 1.52
CA ILE A 148 -0.43 -16.23 1.93
C ILE A 148 -0.45 -16.38 3.45
N VAL A 149 0.22 -15.49 4.18
CA VAL A 149 0.35 -15.59 5.65
C VAL A 149 -0.99 -15.40 6.36
N THR A 150 -1.87 -14.58 5.79
CA THR A 150 -3.22 -14.36 6.34
C THR A 150 -4.27 -15.24 5.68
N ASN A 151 -3.86 -16.24 4.91
CA ASN A 151 -4.75 -17.19 4.22
C ASN A 151 -5.84 -16.51 3.37
N GLY A 152 -5.48 -15.40 2.73
CA GLY A 152 -6.32 -14.62 1.83
C GLY A 152 -6.98 -13.38 2.45
N ASP A 153 -6.88 -13.19 3.76
CA ASP A 153 -7.57 -12.13 4.48
C ASP A 153 -6.98 -10.73 4.26
N ASP A 154 -5.69 -10.63 3.94
CA ASP A 154 -4.98 -9.38 3.75
C ASP A 154 -4.41 -9.25 2.33
N CYS A 155 -4.73 -8.13 1.67
CA CYS A 155 -4.19 -7.75 0.37
C CYS A 155 -3.87 -6.26 0.38
N PRO A 156 -2.76 -5.84 0.98
CA PRO A 156 -2.43 -4.44 1.06
C PRO A 156 -2.21 -3.85 -0.33
N ASN A 157 -2.58 -2.57 -0.48
CA ASN A 157 -2.33 -1.82 -1.70
C ASN A 157 -0.88 -1.36 -1.80
N LEU A 158 -0.24 -1.09 -0.65
CA LEU A 158 1.12 -0.59 -0.53
C LEU A 158 1.95 -1.55 0.32
N ALA A 159 3.26 -1.64 0.04
CA ALA A 159 4.18 -2.28 0.95
C ALA A 159 4.48 -1.39 2.16
N HIS A 160 4.80 -2.02 3.29
CA HIS A 160 5.36 -1.29 4.43
C HIS A 160 6.79 -0.83 4.10
N ASN A 161 7.18 0.31 4.66
CA ASN A 161 8.47 0.95 4.39
C ASN A 161 9.44 0.85 5.59
N GLU A 162 9.34 -0.23 6.36
CA GLU A 162 10.11 -0.45 7.58
C GLU A 162 10.98 -1.70 7.42
N TRP A 163 12.22 -1.63 7.92
CA TRP A 163 13.18 -2.75 7.88
C TRP A 163 12.62 -4.02 8.53
N SER A 164 11.99 -3.90 9.70
CA SER A 164 11.34 -5.02 10.42
C SER A 164 10.30 -5.76 9.57
N SER A 165 9.52 -5.02 8.76
CA SER A 165 8.56 -5.61 7.83
C SER A 165 9.27 -6.34 6.68
N TYR A 166 10.40 -5.81 6.21
CA TYR A 166 11.21 -6.48 5.20
C TYR A 166 11.88 -7.75 5.75
N VAL A 167 12.41 -7.72 6.98
CA VAL A 167 12.96 -8.91 7.68
C VAL A 167 11.91 -10.01 7.75
N SER A 168 10.67 -9.66 8.13
CA SER A 168 9.55 -10.62 8.21
C SER A 168 9.25 -11.25 6.84
N TYR A 169 9.19 -10.43 5.78
CA TYR A 169 9.02 -10.89 4.41
C TYR A 169 10.16 -11.81 3.96
N ARG A 170 11.41 -11.39 4.17
CA ARG A 170 12.61 -12.14 3.76
C ARG A 170 12.65 -13.51 4.42
N ASN A 171 12.35 -13.58 5.72
CA ASN A 171 12.31 -14.85 6.45
C ASN A 171 11.20 -15.77 5.95
N PHE A 172 10.03 -15.23 5.63
CA PHE A 172 8.97 -15.99 4.96
C PHE A 172 9.43 -16.50 3.59
N PHE A 173 10.03 -15.64 2.77
CA PHE A 173 10.47 -15.96 1.43
C PHE A 173 11.50 -17.08 1.42
N VAL A 174 12.54 -16.99 2.27
CA VAL A 174 13.58 -18.04 2.38
C VAL A 174 12.98 -19.37 2.82
N LYS A 175 12.09 -19.37 3.81
CA LYS A 175 11.36 -20.61 4.20
C LYS A 175 10.56 -21.19 3.03
N CYS A 176 9.98 -20.35 2.17
CA CYS A 176 9.26 -20.83 0.99
C CYS A 176 10.21 -21.44 -0.06
N VAL A 177 11.36 -20.82 -0.32
CA VAL A 177 12.41 -21.35 -1.21
C VAL A 177 12.84 -22.73 -0.74
N GLU A 178 13.17 -22.87 0.54
CA GLU A 178 13.60 -24.13 1.15
C GLU A 178 12.49 -25.19 1.12
N LYS A 179 11.30 -24.85 1.63
CA LYS A 179 10.18 -25.80 1.73
C LYS A 179 9.71 -26.31 0.38
N LEU A 180 9.72 -25.45 -0.63
CA LEU A 180 9.26 -25.82 -1.97
C LEU A 180 10.38 -26.37 -2.85
N ASN A 181 11.65 -26.27 -2.43
CA ASN A 181 12.80 -26.65 -3.23
C ASN A 181 12.75 -26.04 -4.64
N VAL A 182 12.52 -24.73 -4.72
CA VAL A 182 12.47 -23.96 -5.98
C VAL A 182 13.56 -22.91 -5.99
N ASP A 183 14.06 -22.57 -7.17
CA ASP A 183 15.00 -21.46 -7.30
C ASP A 183 14.37 -20.14 -6.81
N TYR A 184 15.13 -19.33 -6.07
CA TYR A 184 14.64 -18.07 -5.50
C TYR A 184 14.02 -17.15 -6.56
N TRP A 185 14.62 -17.07 -7.75
CA TRP A 185 14.17 -16.19 -8.82
C TRP A 185 12.83 -16.61 -9.43
N LYS A 186 12.53 -17.93 -9.44
CA LYS A 186 11.22 -18.45 -9.85
C LYS A 186 10.16 -18.00 -8.86
N LEU A 187 10.48 -18.07 -7.57
CA LEU A 187 9.59 -17.64 -6.51
C LEU A 187 9.35 -16.11 -6.53
N ASP A 188 10.39 -15.30 -6.72
CA ASP A 188 10.25 -13.84 -6.89
C ASP A 188 9.32 -13.50 -8.06
N LYS A 189 9.55 -14.13 -9.22
CA LYS A 189 8.73 -13.98 -10.43
C LYS A 189 7.28 -14.38 -10.17
N ALA A 190 7.06 -15.55 -9.55
CA ALA A 190 5.75 -16.07 -9.21
C ALA A 190 5.01 -15.14 -8.24
N PHE A 191 5.66 -14.73 -7.16
CA PHE A 191 5.05 -13.87 -6.14
C PHE A 191 4.68 -12.51 -6.70
N TRP A 192 5.54 -11.93 -7.53
CA TRP A 192 5.26 -10.66 -8.17
C TRP A 192 4.04 -10.77 -9.10
N ALA A 193 4.01 -11.80 -9.96
CA ALA A 193 2.94 -12.01 -10.92
C ALA A 193 1.61 -12.27 -10.21
N PHE A 194 1.60 -13.14 -9.20
CA PHE A 194 0.40 -13.43 -8.40
C PHE A 194 -0.12 -12.18 -7.71
N GLY A 195 0.74 -11.44 -7.01
CA GLY A 195 0.38 -10.22 -6.29
C GLY A 195 -0.19 -9.13 -7.20
N LYS A 196 0.35 -8.98 -8.40
CA LYS A 196 -0.23 -8.09 -9.43
C LYS A 196 -1.63 -8.54 -9.86
N ASN A 197 -1.86 -9.85 -10.03
CA ASN A 197 -3.15 -10.39 -10.45
C ASN A 197 -4.21 -10.44 -9.35
N LEU A 198 -3.84 -10.52 -8.07
CA LEU A 198 -4.76 -10.35 -6.94
C LEU A 198 -5.53 -9.02 -7.00
N LYS A 199 -4.91 -7.96 -7.55
CA LYS A 199 -5.59 -6.68 -7.76
C LYS A 199 -6.61 -6.75 -8.90
N LYS A 200 -6.28 -7.44 -10.00
CA LYS A 200 -7.13 -7.55 -11.20
C LYS A 200 -8.34 -8.45 -10.98
N SER A 201 -8.17 -9.54 -10.25
CA SER A 201 -9.25 -10.47 -9.92
C SER A 201 -10.30 -9.83 -9.02
N LYS A 202 -9.92 -8.97 -8.06
CA LYS A 202 -10.89 -8.19 -7.27
C LYS A 202 -11.73 -7.22 -8.11
N VAL A 203 -11.18 -6.67 -9.20
CA VAL A 203 -11.94 -5.83 -10.15
C VAL A 203 -12.92 -6.65 -11.00
N LYS A 204 -12.64 -7.95 -11.26
CA LYS A 204 -13.55 -8.83 -12.01
C LYS A 204 -14.55 -9.61 -11.15
N PHE A 205 -14.23 -9.89 -9.88
CA PHE A 205 -15.12 -10.62 -8.95
C PHE A 205 -16.30 -9.80 -8.43
N GLN A 206 -16.28 -8.47 -8.57
CA GLN A 206 -17.43 -7.62 -8.28
C GLN A 206 -18.53 -7.69 -9.36
N GLY A 207 -18.30 -8.42 -10.47
CA GLY A 207 -19.28 -8.58 -11.54
C GLY A 207 -20.24 -9.78 -11.38
N LYS A 208 -19.85 -10.85 -10.69
CA LYS A 208 -20.70 -12.05 -10.50
C LYS A 208 -20.20 -12.87 -9.31
N MET A 209 -20.87 -12.81 -8.16
CA MET A 209 -20.93 -13.98 -7.27
C MET A 209 -22.28 -14.06 -6.55
N ASN A 210 -23.08 -15.00 -7.03
CA ASN A 210 -24.18 -15.61 -6.30
C ASN A 210 -23.62 -16.66 -5.31
N LYS A 211 -24.02 -16.49 -4.06
CA LYS A 211 -24.28 -17.44 -2.96
C LYS A 211 -23.32 -18.60 -2.60
N LYS A 212 -23.13 -18.65 -1.26
CA LYS A 212 -22.81 -19.77 -0.34
C LYS A 212 -21.32 -20.16 -0.17
N ASN A 213 -20.71 -19.70 0.93
CA ASN A 213 -20.48 -20.62 2.07
C ASN A 213 -20.07 -19.93 3.39
N LYS A 214 -20.79 -20.38 4.43
CA LYS A 214 -20.51 -20.56 5.86
C LYS A 214 -19.86 -19.45 6.70
N ASP A 215 -20.66 -19.02 7.68
CA ASP A 215 -20.37 -18.15 8.81
C ASP A 215 -19.09 -18.54 9.57
N VAL A 216 -18.14 -17.60 9.58
CA VAL A 216 -17.37 -17.32 10.79
C VAL A 216 -18.27 -16.39 11.61
N SER A 217 -18.58 -16.77 12.85
CA SER A 217 -19.44 -15.98 13.74
C SER A 217 -19.00 -14.52 13.75
N LYS A 218 -19.85 -13.65 13.18
CA LYS A 218 -19.69 -12.19 13.17
C LYS A 218 -19.88 -11.68 14.60
N ASP A 219 -18.84 -11.75 15.43
CA ASP A 219 -18.88 -11.03 16.69
C ASP A 219 -18.69 -9.53 16.39
N THR A 220 -19.78 -8.87 16.03
CA THR A 220 -19.82 -7.45 15.65
C THR A 220 -19.62 -6.53 16.86
N ASN A 221 -19.47 -7.08 18.07
CA ASN A 221 -19.40 -6.29 19.29
C ASN A 221 -17.98 -5.79 19.67
N ILE A 222 -16.95 -6.09 18.89
CA ILE A 222 -15.56 -5.78 19.23
C ILE A 222 -15.20 -4.32 18.95
N TRP A 223 -14.67 -3.62 19.96
CA TRP A 223 -14.29 -2.21 19.81
C TRP A 223 -12.86 -2.05 19.31
N VAL A 224 -12.72 -1.41 18.15
CA VAL A 224 -11.42 -1.10 17.54
C VAL A 224 -10.95 0.29 17.97
N LYS A 225 -9.67 0.44 18.35
CA LYS A 225 -9.08 1.74 18.69
C LYS A 225 -8.56 2.46 17.45
N TYR A 226 -8.73 3.79 17.40
CA TYR A 226 -8.21 4.61 16.32
C TYR A 226 -7.86 6.04 16.76
N LEU A 227 -7.21 6.80 15.87
CA LEU A 227 -6.81 8.19 16.08
C LEU A 227 -7.44 9.11 15.04
N THR A 228 -7.87 10.32 15.44
CA THR A 228 -8.29 11.34 14.46
C THR A 228 -7.10 11.84 13.65
N LEU A 229 -7.37 12.43 12.48
CA LEU A 229 -6.36 13.16 11.70
C LEU A 229 -5.97 14.47 12.38
N GLY A 230 -4.89 15.10 11.90
CA GLY A 230 -4.43 16.42 12.31
C GLY A 230 -3.31 16.42 13.36
N GLY A 231 -2.83 17.61 13.72
CA GLY A 231 -1.68 17.77 14.63
C GLY A 231 -1.95 17.44 16.09
N LYS A 232 -3.22 17.46 16.54
CA LYS A 232 -3.64 17.08 17.90
C LYS A 232 -4.56 15.87 17.81
N GLN A 233 -3.98 14.71 17.51
CA GLN A 233 -4.71 13.47 17.34
C GLN A 233 -5.45 13.09 18.64
N LYS A 234 -6.69 12.64 18.51
CA LYS A 234 -7.51 12.18 19.62
C LYS A 234 -7.81 10.70 19.44
N CYS A 235 -7.65 9.91 20.49
CA CYS A 235 -8.03 8.51 20.49
C CYS A 235 -9.55 8.36 20.61
N PHE A 236 -10.10 7.41 19.86
CA PHE A 236 -11.48 6.99 19.95
C PHE A 236 -11.57 5.49 19.68
N LYS A 237 -12.71 4.91 20.04
CA LYS A 237 -13.08 3.54 19.72
C LYS A 237 -14.24 3.55 18.74
N TRP A 238 -14.31 2.55 17.88
CA TRP A 238 -15.43 2.40 16.96
C TRP A 238 -15.77 0.93 16.72
N ARG A 239 -16.98 0.67 16.24
CA ARG A 239 -17.45 -0.64 15.81
C ARG A 239 -18.57 -0.52 14.79
N LEU A 240 -18.91 -1.63 14.14
CA LEU A 240 -20.14 -1.79 13.38
C LEU A 240 -21.09 -2.71 14.15
N ASP A 241 -22.38 -2.38 14.22
CA ASP A 241 -23.38 -3.34 14.72
C ASP A 241 -23.83 -4.32 13.61
N ASP A 242 -24.72 -5.24 13.96
CA ASP A 242 -25.23 -6.28 13.03
C ASP A 242 -25.99 -5.71 11.83
N GLU A 243 -26.60 -4.55 12.03
CA GLU A 243 -27.28 -3.75 11.00
C GLU A 243 -26.27 -2.95 10.15
N GLY A 244 -24.98 -2.97 10.46
CA GLY A 244 -23.94 -2.22 9.76
C GLY A 244 -23.92 -0.72 10.09
N ASN A 245 -24.57 -0.29 11.17
CA ASN A 245 -24.47 1.07 11.64
C ASN A 245 -23.11 1.31 12.30
N LEU A 246 -22.56 2.51 12.09
CA LEU A 246 -21.29 2.90 12.66
C LEU A 246 -21.48 3.47 14.06
N ILE A 247 -20.82 2.87 15.05
CA ILE A 247 -20.84 3.36 16.43
C ILE A 247 -19.46 3.90 16.77
N ILE A 248 -19.38 5.19 17.13
CA ILE A 248 -18.15 5.85 17.55
C ILE A 248 -18.28 6.20 19.03
N ARG A 249 -17.26 5.84 19.81
CA ARG A 249 -17.12 6.16 21.23
C ARG A 249 -15.83 6.93 21.49
N ARG A 250 -15.92 8.06 22.15
CA ARG A 250 -14.75 8.88 22.53
C ARG A 250 -14.81 9.26 24.01
N LYS A 251 -13.63 9.45 24.61
CA LYS A 251 -13.48 9.90 26.00
C LYS A 251 -12.95 11.33 26.03
N TYR A 252 -13.64 12.22 26.74
CA TYR A 252 -13.18 13.60 26.94
C TYR A 252 -12.09 13.65 28.02
N LYS A 253 -11.36 14.77 28.07
CA LYS A 253 -10.37 15.03 29.13
C LYS A 253 -10.97 14.98 30.53
N THR A 254 -12.26 15.32 30.66
CA THR A 254 -13.01 15.24 31.92
C THR A 254 -13.34 13.80 32.34
N GLY A 255 -12.95 12.80 31.55
CA GLY A 255 -13.30 11.40 31.79
C GLY A 255 -14.67 10.99 31.24
N LYS A 256 -15.57 11.95 30.96
CA LYS A 256 -16.89 11.70 30.36
C LYS A 256 -16.75 10.99 29.02
N GLU A 257 -17.49 9.89 28.83
CA GLU A 257 -17.58 9.20 27.55
C GLU A 257 -18.77 9.70 26.73
N HIS A 258 -18.62 9.67 25.41
CA HIS A 258 -19.66 10.02 24.45
C HIS A 258 -19.71 8.97 23.35
N THR A 259 -20.90 8.44 23.09
CA THR A 259 -21.14 7.43 22.08
C THR A 259 -22.24 7.91 21.13
N LYS A 260 -22.01 7.80 19.83
CA LYS A 260 -23.03 8.08 18.79
C LYS A 260 -23.12 6.86 17.87
N LYS A 261 -24.34 6.35 17.69
CA LYS A 261 -24.72 5.44 16.61
C LYS A 261 -25.08 6.26 15.38
N ILE A 262 -24.47 5.94 14.26
CA ILE A 262 -24.67 6.57 12.96
C ILE A 262 -25.31 5.53 12.07
N SER A 263 -26.58 5.75 11.77
CA SER A 263 -27.39 4.84 10.96
C SER A 263 -26.83 4.71 9.55
N GLN A 264 -27.16 3.62 8.86
CA GLN A 264 -26.83 3.48 7.44
C GLN A 264 -27.38 4.63 6.58
N ASN A 265 -28.58 5.14 6.91
CA ASN A 265 -29.16 6.28 6.20
C ASN A 265 -28.33 7.57 6.42
N GLU A 266 -27.91 7.86 7.66
CA GLU A 266 -27.00 8.96 7.93
C GLU A 266 -25.66 8.79 7.19
N LEU A 267 -25.10 7.58 7.17
CA LEU A 267 -23.87 7.28 6.42
C LEU A 267 -24.04 7.55 4.92
N ALA A 268 -25.13 7.07 4.31
CA ALA A 268 -25.43 7.29 2.90
C ALA A 268 -25.51 8.79 2.57
N ARG A 269 -26.19 9.57 3.41
CA ARG A 269 -26.28 11.04 3.23
C ARG A 269 -24.92 11.73 3.35
N ILE A 270 -24.06 11.28 4.26
CA ILE A 270 -22.68 11.79 4.40
C ILE A 270 -21.86 11.49 3.14
N TYR A 271 -21.99 10.28 2.60
CA TYR A 271 -21.28 9.89 1.38
C TYR A 271 -21.73 10.71 0.18
N ASN A 272 -23.04 10.81 -0.06
CA ASN A 272 -23.59 11.57 -1.18
C ASN A 272 -23.16 13.05 -1.12
N TYR A 273 -23.18 13.67 0.07
CA TYR A 273 -22.73 15.05 0.24
C TYR A 273 -21.31 15.30 -0.27
N ILE A 274 -20.41 14.34 -0.05
CA ILE A 274 -19.00 14.43 -0.43
C ILE A 274 -18.79 14.04 -1.89
N ASP A 275 -19.48 13.00 -2.35
CA ASP A 275 -19.41 12.52 -3.72
C ASP A 275 -19.78 13.62 -4.72
N GLU A 276 -20.84 14.38 -4.44
CA GLU A 276 -21.32 15.47 -5.29
C GLU A 276 -20.40 16.70 -5.34
N ARG A 277 -19.57 16.91 -4.32
CA ARG A 277 -18.80 18.16 -4.13
C ARG A 277 -17.30 18.00 -4.36
N GLY A 278 -16.80 16.77 -4.44
CA GLY A 278 -15.37 16.51 -4.51
C GLY A 278 -14.67 16.94 -3.23
N TRP A 279 -13.81 17.95 -3.31
CA TRP A 279 -13.02 18.42 -2.16
C TRP A 279 -13.83 19.28 -1.19
N ILE A 280 -14.06 18.77 0.02
CA ILE A 280 -14.80 19.47 1.09
C ILE A 280 -13.93 19.72 2.33
N ASN A 281 -14.23 20.77 3.09
CA ASN A 281 -13.55 21.06 4.36
C ASN A 281 -14.00 20.13 5.49
N LEU A 282 -13.12 19.89 6.48
CA LEU A 282 -13.52 19.23 7.73
C LEU A 282 -14.57 20.02 8.53
N ALA A 283 -14.42 21.35 8.62
CA ALA A 283 -15.41 22.31 9.14
C ALA A 283 -16.12 21.92 10.46
N ASN A 284 -15.40 21.55 11.52
CA ASN A 284 -15.97 21.03 12.76
C ASN A 284 -15.57 21.78 14.04
N ASN A 285 -15.31 23.08 13.95
CA ASN A 285 -15.01 23.93 15.10
C ASN A 285 -16.27 24.27 15.90
N VAL A 286 -16.28 23.89 17.17
CA VAL A 286 -17.43 24.06 18.09
C VAL A 286 -17.91 25.49 18.20
N SER A 287 -17.00 26.45 18.42
CA SER A 287 -17.42 27.83 18.65
C SER A 287 -18.02 28.43 17.38
N LYS A 288 -17.50 28.02 16.21
CA LYS A 288 -18.03 28.45 14.91
C LYS A 288 -19.36 27.78 14.58
N LEU A 289 -19.53 26.49 14.88
CA LEU A 289 -20.82 25.80 14.73
C LEU A 289 -21.89 26.45 15.63
N LYS A 290 -21.56 26.71 16.91
CA LYS A 290 -22.47 27.36 17.87
C LYS A 290 -22.93 28.74 17.43
N SER A 291 -22.04 29.49 16.77
CA SER A 291 -22.33 30.84 16.27
C SER A 291 -22.84 30.87 14.83
N ASN A 292 -23.05 29.71 14.20
CA ASN A 292 -23.38 29.55 12.79
C ASN A 292 -22.42 30.31 11.84
N LYS A 293 -21.13 30.39 12.20
CA LYS A 293 -20.04 31.03 11.42
C LYS A 293 -19.02 30.02 10.92
N GLU A 294 -19.34 28.73 10.98
CA GLU A 294 -18.47 27.70 10.44
C GLU A 294 -18.57 27.70 8.91
N LYS A 295 -17.43 27.49 8.26
CA LYS A 295 -17.40 27.38 6.79
C LYS A 295 -18.11 26.12 6.33
N GLU A 296 -18.50 26.09 5.06
CA GLU A 296 -19.07 24.90 4.45
C GLU A 296 -18.08 23.72 4.50
N GLY A 297 -18.60 22.55 4.86
CA GLY A 297 -17.85 21.30 4.93
C GLY A 297 -18.54 20.25 5.80
N LEU A 298 -17.83 19.15 6.09
CA LEU A 298 -18.39 17.97 6.73
C LEU A 298 -19.04 18.28 8.09
N GLY A 299 -18.34 18.93 9.02
CA GLY A 299 -18.90 19.21 10.34
C GLY A 299 -20.10 20.16 10.30
N ASN A 300 -20.12 21.11 9.38
CA ASN A 300 -21.27 21.98 9.13
C ASN A 300 -22.47 21.19 8.57
N PHE A 301 -22.24 20.31 7.59
CA PHE A 301 -23.28 19.44 7.03
C PHE A 301 -23.90 18.51 8.08
N LEU A 302 -23.07 17.88 8.93
CA LEU A 302 -23.58 17.03 10.01
C LEU A 302 -24.52 17.82 10.95
N TYR A 303 -24.15 19.06 11.28
CA TYR A 303 -24.93 19.93 12.16
C TYR A 303 -26.24 20.42 11.50
N ASN A 304 -26.15 21.02 10.32
CA ASN A 304 -27.27 21.70 9.67
C ASN A 304 -28.19 20.79 8.84
N ASN A 305 -27.67 19.69 8.30
CA ASN A 305 -28.42 18.85 7.37
C ASN A 305 -28.81 17.49 7.97
N LEU A 306 -28.06 16.99 8.95
CA LEU A 306 -28.41 15.76 9.68
C LEU A 306 -28.95 16.02 11.08
N ASP A 307 -29.14 17.29 11.45
CA ASP A 307 -29.63 17.73 12.78
C ASP A 307 -28.81 17.16 13.94
N TRP A 308 -27.50 16.99 13.74
CA TRP A 308 -26.62 16.54 14.82
C TRP A 308 -26.39 17.66 15.82
N SER A 309 -26.38 17.33 17.12
CA SER A 309 -25.89 18.26 18.13
C SER A 309 -24.46 18.70 17.84
N ILE A 310 -24.03 19.83 18.40
CA ILE A 310 -22.66 20.34 18.21
C ILE A 310 -21.61 19.31 18.64
N GLU A 311 -21.87 18.57 19.72
CA GLU A 311 -21.01 17.49 20.22
C GLU A 311 -20.89 16.37 19.18
N ASN A 312 -22.00 15.99 18.54
CA ASN A 312 -22.03 14.96 17.51
C ASN A 312 -21.36 15.45 16.21
N ALA A 313 -21.61 16.68 15.77
CA ALA A 313 -21.00 17.26 14.56
C ALA A 313 -19.46 17.29 14.63
N GLN A 314 -18.87 17.40 15.83
CA GLN A 314 -17.43 17.24 16.00
C GLN A 314 -16.88 15.88 15.55
N LEU A 315 -17.71 14.84 15.49
CA LEU A 315 -17.32 13.51 15.01
C LEU A 315 -16.96 13.49 13.53
N ALA A 316 -17.15 14.59 12.79
CA ALA A 316 -16.59 14.79 11.45
C ALA A 316 -15.10 14.42 11.36
N SER A 317 -14.29 14.73 12.39
CA SER A 317 -12.86 14.40 12.38
C SER A 317 -12.58 12.91 12.60
N HIS A 318 -13.52 12.20 13.24
CA HIS A 318 -13.45 10.76 13.48
C HIS A 318 -13.86 10.03 12.21
N LEU A 319 -14.97 10.44 11.60
CA LEU A 319 -15.44 9.98 10.29
C LEU A 319 -14.38 10.16 9.22
N GLY A 320 -13.83 11.38 9.08
CA GLY A 320 -12.77 11.66 8.11
C GLY A 320 -11.54 10.78 8.32
N SER A 321 -11.17 10.48 9.57
CA SER A 321 -10.07 9.56 9.85
C SER A 321 -10.40 8.13 9.43
N LEU A 322 -11.56 7.61 9.83
CA LEU A 322 -11.99 6.25 9.50
C LEU A 322 -12.05 6.04 7.99
N PHE A 323 -12.66 6.97 7.27
CA PHE A 323 -12.88 6.81 5.83
C PHE A 323 -11.61 7.02 5.01
N VAL A 324 -10.71 7.91 5.41
CA VAL A 324 -9.39 8.00 4.77
C VAL A 324 -8.62 6.68 4.92
N GLN A 325 -8.71 6.06 6.09
CA GLN A 325 -7.94 4.86 6.44
C GLN A 325 -8.55 3.58 5.86
N ALA A 326 -9.88 3.57 5.74
CA ALA A 326 -10.61 2.59 4.94
C ALA A 326 -10.44 2.81 3.42
N SER A 327 -9.65 3.82 2.98
CA SER A 327 -9.50 4.19 1.56
C SER A 327 -10.81 4.54 0.84
N ILE A 328 -11.82 4.98 1.59
CA ILE A 328 -13.10 5.48 1.10
C ILE A 328 -12.94 6.92 0.60
N TRP A 329 -12.21 7.72 1.38
CA TRP A 329 -11.86 9.10 1.04
C TRP A 329 -10.34 9.24 0.87
N GLU A 330 -9.93 10.30 0.18
CA GLU A 330 -8.57 10.81 0.26
C GLU A 330 -8.53 12.13 1.04
N SER A 331 -7.33 12.49 1.50
CA SER A 331 -7.08 13.72 2.24
C SER A 331 -5.90 14.45 1.62
N ASN A 332 -5.90 15.79 1.74
CA ASN A 332 -4.76 16.63 1.33
C ASN A 332 -3.48 16.42 2.17
N GLY A 333 -3.49 15.52 3.16
CA GLY A 333 -2.33 15.19 3.99
C GLY A 333 -1.91 16.27 4.99
N LYS A 334 -2.62 17.40 5.05
CA LYS A 334 -2.24 18.53 5.93
C LYS A 334 -2.69 18.30 7.37
N LYS A 335 -1.92 18.83 8.33
CA LYS A 335 -2.29 18.80 9.77
C LYS A 335 -3.32 19.85 10.17
N ARG A 336 -3.47 20.91 9.36
CA ARG A 336 -4.43 22.03 9.51
C ARG A 336 -5.08 22.29 8.15
N GLY A 337 -6.33 22.73 8.15
CA GLY A 337 -7.08 22.91 6.90
C GLY A 337 -7.30 21.58 6.18
N ILE A 338 -7.67 20.54 6.93
CA ILE A 338 -7.95 19.21 6.38
C ILE A 338 -9.17 19.32 5.46
N ILE A 339 -9.00 18.78 4.25
CA ILE A 339 -10.06 18.59 3.27
C ILE A 339 -10.10 17.12 2.85
N PHE A 340 -11.25 16.68 2.36
CA PHE A 340 -11.51 15.31 1.92
C PHE A 340 -12.13 15.28 0.53
N SER A 341 -11.85 14.23 -0.24
CA SER A 341 -12.47 13.95 -1.53
C SER A 341 -12.87 12.48 -1.61
N PRO A 342 -13.97 12.11 -2.30
CA PRO A 342 -14.32 10.71 -2.53
C PRO A 342 -13.20 10.01 -3.32
N LYS A 343 -12.92 8.74 -2.99
CA LYS A 343 -11.94 7.90 -3.69
C LYS A 343 -12.56 6.69 -4.38
N VAL A 344 -13.65 6.17 -3.82
CA VAL A 344 -14.37 4.98 -4.32
C VAL A 344 -15.85 5.11 -4.02
N ASN A 345 -16.70 4.46 -4.84
CA ASN A 345 -18.16 4.57 -4.75
C ASN A 345 -18.80 3.49 -3.86
N ASN A 346 -18.01 2.57 -3.30
CA ASN A 346 -18.51 1.44 -2.50
C ASN A 346 -18.15 1.59 -1.02
N CYS A 347 -18.70 2.62 -0.40
CA CYS A 347 -18.29 3.04 0.94
C CYS A 347 -18.64 2.03 2.05
N GLU A 348 -19.84 1.45 2.00
CA GLU A 348 -20.32 0.51 3.01
C GLU A 348 -19.48 -0.77 3.07
N GLU A 349 -19.21 -1.38 1.91
CA GLU A 349 -18.42 -2.61 1.83
C GLU A 349 -16.98 -2.35 2.28
N MET A 350 -16.40 -1.20 1.90
CA MET A 350 -15.05 -0.82 2.31
C MET A 350 -14.95 -0.57 3.81
N LEU A 351 -15.95 0.07 4.41
CA LEU A 351 -15.99 0.31 5.86
C LEU A 351 -16.12 -1.01 6.63
N LYS A 352 -17.00 -1.91 6.18
CA LYS A 352 -17.15 -3.26 6.75
C LYS A 352 -15.84 -4.06 6.65
N LYS A 353 -15.23 -4.10 5.48
CA LYS A 353 -13.93 -4.76 5.26
C LYS A 353 -12.85 -4.20 6.19
N PHE A 354 -12.78 -2.88 6.30
CA PHE A 354 -11.83 -2.22 7.19
C PHE A 354 -12.06 -2.57 8.66
N TYR A 355 -13.32 -2.62 9.10
CA TYR A 355 -13.68 -3.00 10.47
C TYR A 355 -13.26 -4.43 10.80
N TYR A 356 -13.68 -5.41 9.99
CA TYR A 356 -13.38 -6.82 10.25
C TYR A 356 -11.88 -7.14 10.15
N ALA A 357 -11.16 -6.47 9.26
CA ALA A 357 -9.71 -6.58 9.21
C ALA A 357 -9.05 -6.09 10.50
N ARG A 358 -9.62 -5.07 11.17
CA ARG A 358 -9.09 -4.56 12.45
C ARG A 358 -9.45 -5.42 13.63
N VAL A 359 -10.69 -5.92 13.68
CA VAL A 359 -11.13 -6.87 14.71
C VAL A 359 -10.21 -8.09 14.76
N LYS A 360 -9.82 -8.63 13.60
CA LYS A 360 -8.88 -9.77 13.50
C LYS A 360 -7.45 -9.48 14.00
N ASN A 361 -7.04 -8.21 14.10
CA ASN A 361 -5.69 -7.83 14.55
C ASN A 361 -5.65 -7.39 16.03
N ASP A 362 -6.79 -7.04 16.63
CA ASP A 362 -6.91 -6.59 18.02
C ASP A 362 -7.32 -7.73 18.99
N VAL A 363 -7.74 -8.88 18.45
CA VAL A 363 -7.92 -10.17 19.16
C VAL A 363 -6.66 -11.00 18.92
#